data_AF-A0A667IGR5-F1
#
_entry.id   AF-A0A667IGR5-F1
#
_cell.length_a   1.000
_cell.length_b   1.000
_cell.length_c   1.000
_cell.angle_alpha   90.00
_cell.angle_beta   90.00
_cell.angle_gamma   90.00
#
_symmetry.space_group_name_H-M   'P 1'
#
loop_
_entity.id
_entity.type
_entity.pdbx_description
1 polymer ?
#
loop_
_entity_poly.entity_id
_entity_poly.type
_entity_poly.pdbx_seq_one_letter_code
_entity_poly.pdbx_strand_id
1 'polypeptide(L)'
;MAIPITVLDCDLLLYGRGHRTLDRFKLDDVTDEYLMSMYGFPRQFIYYLVELLGASLSRPTQRSRAISPETQILAALGFYTSGSFQTRMGDAIGISQASMSRCVANVTEALVERATQFIRFPADEASMQAVKDEFYGLAGMPGVIGVVDCIHVAIKAPNAEDLSYVNRKGLHSLNCLMVCDIRGALMTVETNWPGSLQDYAVLQQSSLSSQFEAGMHKDSWLLGDNSFFLRTWLMTPLHIPETPAEYRYNMAHSATHSVIEKTFRTLCSRFRCLDGSKGALQYSPEKSSHIILACCVLHNISLEHGMDVWSSPMTGPMEQPPEEEYEHMESLDLEADRIRQELMLTHFS
;
A
#
# COMPACT_ATOMS: atom_id res chain seq x y z
N MET A 1 29.17 -11.30 37.36
CA MET A 1 28.08 -10.35 37.61
C MET A 1 26.98 -10.65 36.62
N ALA A 2 25.96 -11.38 37.06
CA ALA A 2 24.81 -11.77 36.25
C ALA A 2 23.64 -10.84 36.58
N ILE A 3 23.03 -10.27 35.55
CA ILE A 3 21.83 -9.42 35.65
C ILE A 3 20.61 -10.38 35.66
N PRO A 4 19.68 -10.28 36.61
CA PRO A 4 18.56 -11.21 36.69
C PRO A 4 17.48 -10.87 35.65
N ILE A 5 17.12 -11.86 34.83
CA ILE A 5 15.95 -11.89 33.97
C ILE A 5 14.71 -12.04 34.86
N THR A 6 14.05 -10.94 35.20
CA THR A 6 12.79 -10.96 35.99
C THR A 6 11.82 -9.87 35.58
N VAL A 7 11.51 -9.73 34.27
CA VAL A 7 10.35 -8.91 33.84
C VAL A 7 9.55 -9.52 32.66
N LEU A 8 9.99 -10.60 31.99
CA LEU A 8 9.32 -11.06 30.75
C LEU A 8 8.33 -12.23 30.85
N ASP A 9 8.05 -12.78 32.04
CA ASP A 9 7.35 -14.09 32.15
C ASP A 9 6.04 -14.10 32.96
N CYS A 10 5.52 -12.95 33.43
CA CYS A 10 4.28 -12.97 34.22
C CYS A 10 3.00 -12.97 33.37
N ASP A 11 2.99 -12.41 32.15
CA ASP A 11 1.76 -12.33 31.36
C ASP A 11 1.45 -13.64 30.59
N LEU A 12 2.46 -14.46 30.31
CA LEU A 12 2.29 -15.73 29.58
C LEU A 12 1.98 -16.93 30.50
N LEU A 13 2.35 -16.88 31.79
CA LEU A 13 2.21 -18.00 32.71
C LEU A 13 0.82 -18.15 33.35
N LEU A 14 -0.07 -17.15 33.23
CA LEU A 14 -1.46 -17.28 33.69
C LEU A 14 -2.36 -18.06 32.70
N TYR A 15 -1.89 -18.31 31.47
CA TYR A 15 -2.69 -18.95 30.42
C TYR A 15 -2.20 -20.37 30.08
N GLY A 16 -2.23 -21.22 31.12
CA GLY A 16 -1.89 -22.64 31.03
C GLY A 16 -2.75 -23.42 30.03
N ARG A 17 -2.12 -24.43 29.42
CA ARG A 17 -2.73 -25.43 28.54
C ARG A 17 -3.79 -26.24 29.28
N GLY A 18 -5.06 -26.03 28.94
CA GLY A 18 -6.17 -26.91 29.31
C GLY A 18 -7.37 -26.13 29.79
N HIS A 19 -8.50 -26.28 29.09
CA HIS A 19 -9.79 -25.62 29.36
C HIS A 19 -9.79 -24.10 29.13
N ARG A 20 -9.70 -23.69 27.86
CA ARG A 20 -9.82 -22.29 27.43
C ARG A 20 -11.29 -21.81 27.49
N THR A 21 -11.79 -21.62 28.70
CA THR A 21 -12.76 -20.53 28.97
C THR A 21 -11.91 -19.26 29.03
N LEU A 22 -11.35 -18.83 27.90
CA LEU A 22 -10.56 -17.60 27.87
C LEU A 22 -11.52 -16.44 28.05
N ASP A 23 -11.35 -15.68 29.12
CA ASP A 23 -11.75 -14.28 29.11
C ASP A 23 -11.17 -13.67 27.85
N ARG A 24 -12.06 -13.13 27.01
CA ARG A 24 -11.66 -12.57 25.72
C ARG A 24 -10.71 -11.42 25.98
N PHE A 25 -9.59 -11.42 25.28
CA PHE A 25 -8.65 -10.30 25.22
C PHE A 25 -9.42 -8.98 25.12
N LYS A 26 -9.21 -8.07 26.06
CA LYS A 26 -9.74 -6.71 26.01
C LYS A 26 -8.61 -5.74 25.74
N LEU A 27 -8.87 -4.78 24.85
CA LEU A 27 -7.92 -3.72 24.53
C LEU A 27 -7.48 -2.90 25.76
N ASP A 28 -8.35 -2.73 26.74
CA ASP A 28 -8.07 -1.97 27.97
C ASP A 28 -7.11 -2.68 28.92
N ASP A 29 -6.94 -4.00 28.77
CA ASP A 29 -6.12 -4.82 29.67
C ASP A 29 -4.62 -4.84 29.27
N VAL A 30 -4.24 -4.26 28.12
CA VAL A 30 -2.86 -4.27 27.59
C VAL A 30 -2.34 -2.87 27.26
N THR A 31 -1.03 -2.65 27.26
CA THR A 31 -0.43 -1.34 26.92
C THR A 31 -0.46 -1.04 25.42
N ASP A 32 -0.39 0.24 25.04
CA ASP A 32 -0.22 0.63 23.63
C ASP A 32 1.09 0.11 23.04
N GLU A 33 2.15 -0.02 23.83
CA GLU A 33 3.41 -0.64 23.38
C GLU A 33 3.20 -2.11 22.94
N TYR A 34 2.42 -2.87 23.70
CA TYR A 34 2.04 -4.23 23.33
C TYR A 34 1.22 -4.24 22.03
N LEU A 35 0.24 -3.33 21.90
CA LEU A 35 -0.61 -3.25 20.72
C LEU A 35 0.17 -2.86 19.46
N MET A 36 1.09 -1.90 19.58
CA MET A 36 2.03 -1.53 18.52
C MET A 36 2.92 -2.70 18.12
N SER A 37 3.47 -3.43 19.08
CA SER A 37 4.35 -4.58 18.79
C SER A 37 3.61 -5.76 18.15
N MET A 38 2.36 -6.02 18.55
CA MET A 38 1.63 -7.22 18.14
C MET A 38 0.73 -6.98 16.93
N TYR A 39 0.09 -5.81 16.86
CA TYR A 39 -0.91 -5.47 15.86
C TYR A 39 -0.48 -4.31 14.96
N GLY A 40 0.58 -3.58 15.30
CA GLY A 40 1.11 -2.46 14.51
C GLY A 40 0.38 -1.14 14.70
N PHE A 41 -0.63 -1.08 15.59
CA PHE A 41 -1.51 0.08 15.73
C PHE A 41 -1.85 0.38 17.20
N PRO A 42 -2.01 1.67 17.57
CA PRO A 42 -2.35 2.06 18.93
C PRO A 42 -3.83 1.79 19.23
N ARG A 43 -4.19 1.74 20.51
CA ARG A 43 -5.56 1.43 20.97
C ARG A 43 -6.61 2.33 20.33
N GLN A 44 -6.36 3.64 20.27
CA GLN A 44 -7.30 4.61 19.73
C GLN A 44 -7.64 4.32 18.25
N PHE A 45 -6.64 3.93 17.46
CA PHE A 45 -6.84 3.56 16.07
C PHE A 45 -7.68 2.28 15.94
N ILE A 46 -7.42 1.29 16.80
CA ILE A 46 -8.19 0.04 16.81
C ILE A 46 -9.65 0.32 17.18
N TYR A 47 -9.91 1.18 18.17
CA TYR A 47 -11.29 1.58 18.50
C TYR A 47 -11.98 2.31 17.35
N TYR A 48 -11.27 3.20 16.66
CA TYR A 48 -11.81 3.84 15.45
C TYR A 48 -12.22 2.80 14.40
N LEU A 49 -11.40 1.79 14.15
CA LEU A 49 -11.76 0.70 13.22
C LEU A 49 -12.97 -0.10 13.71
N VAL A 50 -13.08 -0.34 15.02
CA VAL A 50 -14.25 -1.02 15.62
C VAL A 50 -15.52 -0.21 15.40
N GLU A 51 -15.46 1.11 15.55
CA GLU A 51 -16.59 1.99 15.29
C GLU A 51 -16.96 2.02 13.79
N LEU A 52 -15.96 2.18 12.93
CA LEU A 52 -16.14 2.27 11.48
C LEU A 52 -16.70 0.98 10.84
N LEU A 53 -16.22 -0.18 11.29
CA LEU A 53 -16.52 -1.49 10.70
C LEU A 53 -17.49 -2.33 11.54
N GLY A 54 -17.82 -1.89 12.76
CA GLY A 54 -18.57 -2.67 13.74
C GLY A 54 -19.92 -3.15 13.25
N ALA A 55 -20.65 -2.31 12.51
CA ALA A 55 -21.94 -2.66 11.93
C ALA A 55 -21.83 -3.79 10.89
N SER A 56 -20.85 -3.73 9.98
CA SER A 56 -20.62 -4.76 8.96
C SER A 56 -20.10 -6.08 9.55
N LEU A 57 -19.32 -6.01 10.62
CA LEU A 57 -18.72 -7.18 11.27
C LEU A 57 -19.64 -7.86 12.29
N SER A 58 -20.67 -7.15 12.76
CA SER A 58 -21.65 -7.67 13.71
C SER A 58 -22.62 -8.63 13.02
N ARG A 59 -22.67 -9.87 13.48
CA ARG A 59 -23.61 -10.87 12.96
C ARG A 59 -24.86 -10.92 13.84
N PRO A 60 -26.08 -10.85 13.26
CA PRO A 60 -27.30 -11.13 14.01
C PRO A 60 -27.35 -12.64 14.28
N THR A 61 -26.83 -13.07 15.43
CA THR A 61 -26.77 -14.49 15.80
C THR A 61 -27.23 -14.69 17.23
N GLN A 62 -28.03 -15.73 17.43
CA GLN A 62 -28.47 -16.19 18.76
C GLN A 62 -27.47 -17.17 19.38
N ARG A 63 -26.30 -17.40 18.75
CA ARG A 63 -25.26 -18.25 19.31
C ARG A 63 -24.60 -17.57 20.51
N SER A 64 -24.55 -18.25 21.64
CA SER A 64 -23.70 -17.85 22.76
C SER A 64 -22.25 -17.74 22.30
N ARG A 65 -21.58 -16.62 22.60
CA ARG A 65 -20.16 -16.37 22.32
C ARG A 65 -19.78 -16.19 20.84
N ALA A 66 -20.55 -15.41 20.08
CA ALA A 66 -20.09 -14.90 18.77
C ALA A 66 -18.78 -14.08 18.91
N ILE A 67 -17.88 -14.18 17.93
CA ILE A 67 -16.64 -13.39 17.89
C ILE A 67 -17.02 -11.91 17.71
N SER A 68 -16.56 -11.03 18.59
CA SER A 68 -16.88 -9.59 18.52
C SER A 68 -16.17 -8.93 17.33
N PRO A 69 -16.68 -7.79 16.81
CA PRO A 69 -15.98 -6.99 15.81
C PRO A 69 -14.53 -6.66 16.20
N GLU A 70 -14.32 -6.26 17.47
CA GLU A 70 -12.98 -6.02 18.04
C GLU A 70 -12.05 -7.22 17.87
N THR A 71 -12.49 -8.41 18.25
CA THR A 71 -11.68 -9.63 18.07
C THR A 71 -11.42 -9.94 16.60
N GLN A 72 -12.38 -9.70 15.70
CA GLN A 72 -12.19 -9.89 14.27
C GLN A 72 -11.13 -8.94 13.71
N ILE A 73 -11.18 -7.67 14.11
CA ILE A 73 -10.23 -6.63 13.70
C ILE A 73 -8.82 -6.96 14.20
N LEU A 74 -8.66 -7.31 15.48
CA LEU A 74 -7.35 -7.72 16.03
C LEU A 74 -6.75 -8.92 15.29
N ALA A 75 -7.58 -9.91 14.95
CA ALA A 75 -7.13 -11.05 14.17
C ALA A 75 -6.68 -10.65 12.75
N ALA A 76 -7.38 -9.71 12.12
CA ALA A 76 -7.05 -9.22 10.79
C ALA A 76 -5.79 -8.36 10.77
N LEU A 77 -5.70 -7.35 11.66
CA LEU A 77 -4.52 -6.50 11.83
C LEU A 77 -3.28 -7.34 12.09
N GLY A 78 -3.39 -8.33 12.99
CA GLY A 78 -2.32 -9.26 13.27
C GLY A 78 -1.83 -10.00 12.02
N PHE A 79 -2.76 -10.52 11.21
CA PHE A 79 -2.38 -11.14 9.94
C PHE A 79 -1.68 -10.15 9.00
N TYR A 80 -2.25 -8.95 8.81
CA TYR A 80 -1.68 -7.97 7.87
C TYR A 80 -0.26 -7.54 8.28
N THR A 81 -0.04 -7.26 9.57
CA THR A 81 1.25 -6.73 10.07
C THR A 81 2.32 -7.79 10.29
N SER A 82 1.94 -9.07 10.44
CA SER A 82 2.91 -10.16 10.60
C SER A 82 3.13 -10.99 9.33
N GLY A 83 2.17 -10.99 8.40
CA GLY A 83 2.17 -11.86 7.22
C GLY A 83 1.91 -13.34 7.53
N SER A 84 1.60 -13.71 8.77
CA SER A 84 1.49 -15.12 9.18
C SER A 84 0.29 -15.42 10.07
N PHE A 85 -0.39 -16.51 9.72
CA PHE A 85 -1.45 -17.12 10.53
C PHE A 85 -0.91 -17.82 11.79
N GLN A 86 0.36 -18.23 11.80
CA GLN A 86 0.95 -19.06 12.87
C GLN A 86 1.52 -18.24 14.03
N THR A 87 1.17 -16.96 14.11
CA THR A 87 1.69 -16.05 15.13
C THR A 87 1.13 -16.36 16.52
N ARG A 88 1.85 -15.89 17.56
CA ARG A 88 1.41 -15.90 18.98
C ARG A 88 0.01 -15.28 19.19
N MET A 89 -0.51 -14.58 18.18
CA MET A 89 -1.79 -13.88 18.17
C MET A 89 -3.01 -14.79 18.22
N GLY A 90 -2.98 -15.95 17.55
CA GLY A 90 -4.11 -16.90 17.62
C GLY A 90 -4.30 -17.45 19.03
N ASP A 91 -3.18 -17.64 19.74
CA ASP A 91 -3.17 -18.03 21.14
C ASP A 91 -3.54 -16.89 22.09
N ALA A 92 -3.07 -15.66 21.83
CA ALA A 92 -3.41 -14.47 22.62
C ALA A 92 -4.90 -14.10 22.51
N ILE A 93 -5.47 -14.22 21.31
CA ILE A 93 -6.89 -13.91 21.04
C ILE A 93 -7.81 -15.10 21.40
N GLY A 94 -7.26 -16.31 21.46
CA GLY A 94 -7.98 -17.50 21.88
C GLY A 94 -8.91 -18.11 20.82
N ILE A 95 -8.65 -17.89 19.53
CA ILE A 95 -9.49 -18.37 18.42
C ILE A 95 -8.76 -19.42 17.56
N SER A 96 -9.52 -20.34 16.96
CA SER A 96 -8.95 -21.33 16.05
C SER A 96 -8.47 -20.70 14.74
N GLN A 97 -7.51 -21.32 14.06
CA GLN A 97 -7.00 -20.88 12.76
C GLN A 97 -8.10 -20.69 11.71
N ALA A 98 -9.06 -21.62 11.66
CA ALA A 98 -10.21 -21.49 10.77
C ALA A 98 -11.07 -20.25 11.10
N SER A 99 -11.16 -19.88 12.38
CA SER A 99 -11.87 -18.66 12.79
C SER A 99 -11.07 -17.41 12.44
N MET A 100 -9.75 -17.41 12.64
CA MET A 100 -8.86 -16.32 12.24
C MET A 100 -8.96 -16.04 10.73
N SER A 101 -8.90 -17.08 9.89
CA SER A 101 -9.04 -16.94 8.43
C SER A 101 -10.38 -16.32 8.02
N ARG A 102 -11.49 -16.67 8.71
CA ARG A 102 -12.79 -16.03 8.51
C ARG A 102 -12.81 -14.57 8.99
N CYS A 103 -12.13 -14.26 10.09
CA CYS A 103 -12.03 -12.88 10.57
C CYS A 103 -11.30 -12.00 9.56
N VAL A 104 -10.15 -12.46 9.06
CA VAL A 104 -9.39 -11.78 8.00
C VAL A 104 -10.28 -11.54 6.78
N ALA A 105 -11.00 -12.56 6.31
CA ALA A 105 -11.89 -12.41 5.16
C ALA A 105 -12.97 -11.34 5.38
N ASN A 106 -13.71 -11.40 6.50
CA ASN A 106 -14.78 -10.44 6.80
C ASN A 106 -14.25 -9.01 6.96
N VAL A 107 -13.10 -8.83 7.61
CA VAL A 107 -12.49 -7.49 7.80
C VAL A 107 -11.94 -6.96 6.49
N THR A 108 -11.30 -7.81 5.67
CA THR A 108 -10.87 -7.44 4.32
C THR A 108 -12.06 -6.94 3.49
N GLU A 109 -13.16 -7.69 3.46
CA GLU A 109 -14.38 -7.28 2.72
C GLU A 109 -14.92 -5.95 3.25
N ALA A 110 -15.05 -5.80 4.56
CA ALA A 110 -15.54 -4.57 5.18
C ALA A 110 -14.64 -3.35 4.90
N LEU A 111 -13.33 -3.53 4.79
CA LEU A 111 -12.38 -2.46 4.42
C LEU A 111 -12.49 -2.13 2.93
N VAL A 112 -12.62 -3.12 2.06
CA VAL A 112 -12.77 -2.93 0.61
C VAL A 112 -14.06 -2.16 0.29
N GLU A 113 -15.17 -2.44 0.99
CA GLU A 113 -16.41 -1.66 0.87
C GLU A 113 -16.23 -0.17 1.21
N ARG A 114 -15.20 0.17 2.00
CA ARG A 114 -14.84 1.54 2.35
C ARG A 114 -13.77 2.14 1.45
N ALA A 115 -13.29 1.43 0.42
CA ALA A 115 -12.17 1.90 -0.40
C ALA A 115 -12.41 3.29 -1.01
N THR A 116 -13.59 3.53 -1.59
CA THR A 116 -13.97 4.83 -2.16
C THR A 116 -14.13 5.93 -1.11
N GLN A 117 -14.15 5.58 0.19
CA GLN A 117 -14.15 6.54 1.28
C GLN A 117 -12.75 7.08 1.59
N PHE A 118 -11.71 6.27 1.42
CA PHE A 118 -10.36 6.62 1.87
C PHE A 118 -9.36 6.76 0.73
N ILE A 119 -9.67 6.21 -0.46
CA ILE A 119 -8.85 6.30 -1.67
C ILE A 119 -9.63 7.15 -2.67
N ARG A 120 -9.23 8.42 -2.82
CA ARG A 120 -9.90 9.38 -3.69
C ARG A 120 -8.90 10.25 -4.42
N PHE A 121 -9.18 10.48 -5.69
CA PHE A 121 -8.50 11.49 -6.47
C PHE A 121 -9.15 12.87 -6.21
N PRO A 122 -8.37 13.96 -6.11
CA PRO A 122 -8.92 15.31 -5.94
C PRO A 122 -9.88 15.66 -7.09
N ALA A 123 -11.10 16.09 -6.77
CA ALA A 123 -12.13 16.34 -7.77
C ALA A 123 -12.34 17.84 -8.05
N ASP A 124 -12.14 18.69 -7.05
CA ASP A 124 -12.31 20.14 -7.16
C ASP A 124 -10.99 20.86 -7.47
N GLU A 125 -11.12 22.00 -8.14
CA GLU A 125 -9.97 22.80 -8.60
C GLU A 125 -9.13 23.32 -7.43
N ALA A 126 -9.74 23.64 -6.28
CA ALA A 126 -9.02 24.13 -5.11
C ALA A 126 -8.14 23.04 -4.48
N SER A 127 -8.68 21.84 -4.26
CA SER A 127 -7.85 20.71 -3.79
C SER A 127 -6.77 20.34 -4.81
N MET A 128 -7.09 20.41 -6.11
CA MET A 128 -6.11 20.13 -7.15
C MET A 128 -4.95 21.13 -7.14
N GLN A 129 -5.25 22.42 -6.99
CA GLN A 129 -4.23 23.46 -6.88
C GLN A 129 -3.37 23.29 -5.62
N ALA A 130 -3.98 22.91 -4.49
CA ALA A 130 -3.23 22.63 -3.27
C ALA A 130 -2.22 21.48 -3.48
N VAL A 131 -2.63 20.39 -4.15
CA VAL A 131 -1.72 19.28 -4.47
C VAL A 131 -0.57 19.73 -5.38
N LYS A 132 -0.85 20.57 -6.39
CA LYS A 132 0.19 21.14 -7.27
C LYS A 132 1.20 21.97 -6.49
N ASP A 133 0.72 22.84 -5.61
CA ASP A 133 1.57 23.72 -4.81
C ASP A 133 2.43 22.91 -3.84
N GLU A 134 1.86 21.87 -3.23
CA GLU A 134 2.58 20.94 -2.35
C GLU A 134 3.71 20.22 -3.10
N PHE A 135 3.43 19.61 -4.26
CA PHE A 135 4.47 18.96 -5.07
C PHE A 135 5.53 19.94 -5.58
N TYR A 136 5.12 21.14 -5.99
CA TYR A 136 6.06 22.17 -6.40
C TYR A 136 7.02 22.55 -5.27
N GLY A 137 6.52 22.63 -4.03
CA GLY A 137 7.33 22.90 -2.84
C GLY A 137 8.35 21.80 -2.50
N LEU A 138 8.17 20.56 -2.97
CA LEU A 138 9.09 19.45 -2.69
C LEU A 138 10.40 19.55 -3.48
N ALA A 139 10.30 19.73 -4.79
CA ALA A 139 11.46 19.66 -5.69
C ALA A 139 11.38 20.63 -6.88
N GLY A 140 10.40 21.53 -6.91
CA GLY A 140 10.22 22.52 -7.97
C GLY A 140 9.57 21.98 -9.24
N MET A 141 8.99 20.77 -9.23
CA MET A 141 8.28 20.22 -10.39
C MET A 141 6.87 20.81 -10.50
N PRO A 142 6.55 21.60 -11.55
CA PRO A 142 5.27 22.30 -11.65
C PRO A 142 4.16 21.41 -12.19
N GLY A 143 2.92 21.66 -11.77
CA GLY A 143 1.71 21.05 -12.33
C GLY A 143 1.47 19.58 -11.96
N VAL A 144 2.28 19.01 -11.05
CA VAL A 144 2.15 17.62 -10.62
C VAL A 144 0.93 17.45 -9.73
N ILE A 145 0.10 16.45 -10.03
CA ILE A 145 -1.10 16.12 -9.27
C ILE A 145 -1.09 14.73 -8.66
N GLY A 146 0.02 14.01 -8.83
CA GLY A 146 0.25 12.69 -8.28
C GLY A 146 1.48 12.03 -8.88
N VAL A 147 2.01 11.06 -8.16
CA VAL A 147 3.08 10.18 -8.66
C VAL A 147 2.48 8.80 -8.85
N VAL A 148 2.74 8.17 -10.01
CA VAL A 148 2.25 6.85 -10.38
C VAL A 148 3.40 5.86 -10.51
N ASP A 149 3.16 4.64 -10.03
CA ASP A 149 4.08 3.53 -10.13
C ASP A 149 3.35 2.20 -9.88
N CYS A 150 4.01 1.11 -10.21
CA CYS A 150 3.53 -0.24 -10.04
C CYS A 150 4.31 -0.96 -8.92
N ILE A 151 3.62 -1.80 -8.15
CA ILE A 151 4.24 -2.70 -7.19
C ILE A 151 3.78 -4.13 -7.42
N HIS A 152 4.74 -5.05 -7.47
CA HIS A 152 4.46 -6.48 -7.53
C HIS A 152 4.29 -7.08 -6.13
N VAL A 153 3.11 -7.62 -5.82
CA VAL A 153 2.85 -8.38 -4.59
C VAL A 153 2.87 -9.87 -4.88
N ALA A 154 3.75 -10.62 -4.21
CA ALA A 154 3.91 -12.05 -4.42
C ALA A 154 2.65 -12.83 -3.99
N ILE A 155 2.17 -13.71 -4.87
CA ILE A 155 1.01 -14.57 -4.61
C ILE A 155 1.36 -16.03 -4.84
N LYS A 156 0.59 -16.92 -4.21
CA LYS A 156 0.59 -18.33 -4.58
C LYS A 156 0.09 -18.47 -6.01
N ALA A 157 0.82 -19.23 -6.82
CA ALA A 157 0.40 -19.61 -8.16
C ALA A 157 -1.02 -20.21 -8.14
N PRO A 158 -1.98 -19.68 -8.92
CA PRO A 158 -3.32 -20.25 -9.04
C PRO A 158 -3.25 -21.68 -9.61
N ASN A 159 -2.36 -21.85 -10.59
CA ASN A 159 -1.88 -23.10 -11.14
C ASN A 159 -0.37 -22.91 -11.43
N ALA A 160 0.47 -23.91 -11.14
CA ALA A 160 1.92 -23.80 -11.34
C ALA A 160 2.32 -23.61 -12.81
N GLU A 161 1.44 -23.98 -13.74
CA GLU A 161 1.63 -23.82 -15.18
C GLU A 161 1.07 -22.49 -15.72
N ASP A 162 0.34 -21.72 -14.90
CA ASP A 162 -0.27 -20.46 -15.33
C ASP A 162 0.73 -19.31 -15.30
N LEU A 163 1.37 -19.10 -16.44
CA LEU A 163 2.36 -18.05 -16.64
C LEU A 163 1.77 -16.62 -16.62
N SER A 164 0.44 -16.47 -16.60
CA SER A 164 -0.19 -15.14 -16.62
C SER A 164 0.16 -14.28 -15.40
N TYR A 165 0.52 -14.89 -14.26
CA TYR A 165 0.93 -14.17 -13.07
C TYR A 165 2.45 -14.10 -12.87
N VAL A 166 3.23 -14.66 -13.79
CA VAL A 166 4.70 -14.71 -13.66
C VAL A 166 5.29 -13.39 -14.14
N ASN A 167 5.94 -12.67 -13.22
CA ASN A 167 6.65 -11.43 -13.53
C ASN A 167 8.01 -11.69 -14.20
N ARG A 168 8.69 -10.60 -14.60
CA ARG A 168 10.03 -10.67 -15.21
C ARG A 168 11.08 -11.38 -14.34
N LYS A 169 10.87 -11.42 -13.02
CA LYS A 169 11.73 -12.10 -12.03
C LYS A 169 11.37 -13.59 -11.87
N GLY A 170 10.43 -14.12 -12.64
CA GLY A 170 10.00 -15.52 -12.58
C GLY A 170 9.09 -15.84 -11.38
N LEU A 171 8.57 -14.82 -10.68
CA LEU A 171 7.72 -14.99 -9.50
C LEU A 171 6.25 -14.73 -9.84
N HIS A 172 5.36 -15.54 -9.26
CA HIS A 172 3.92 -15.31 -9.36
C HIS A 172 3.54 -14.10 -8.50
N SER A 173 2.94 -13.09 -9.11
CA SER A 173 2.59 -11.83 -8.45
C SER A 173 1.34 -11.19 -9.04
N LEU A 174 0.73 -10.30 -8.27
CA LEU A 174 -0.17 -9.29 -8.79
C LEU A 174 0.62 -8.00 -9.02
N ASN A 175 0.48 -7.42 -10.20
CA ASN A 175 0.95 -6.07 -10.48
C ASN A 175 -0.11 -5.09 -9.97
N CYS A 176 0.27 -4.12 -9.14
CA CYS A 176 -0.65 -3.17 -8.53
C CYS A 176 -0.26 -1.75 -8.93
N LEU A 177 -1.10 -1.08 -9.69
CA LEU A 177 -0.92 0.33 -10.06
C LEU A 177 -1.43 1.21 -8.92
N MET A 178 -0.60 2.14 -8.47
CA MET A 178 -0.98 3.09 -7.43
C MET A 178 -0.59 4.51 -7.81
N VAL A 179 -1.40 5.47 -7.37
CA VAL A 179 -1.08 6.89 -7.44
C VAL A 179 -1.10 7.47 -6.03
N CYS A 180 -0.09 8.25 -5.64
CA CYS A 180 -0.06 8.90 -4.33
C CYS A 180 0.18 10.41 -4.40
N ASP A 181 -0.30 11.12 -3.36
CA ASP A 181 0.03 12.52 -3.10
C ASP A 181 1.44 12.66 -2.49
N ILE A 182 1.86 13.89 -2.20
CA ILE A 182 3.17 14.18 -1.58
C ILE A 182 3.38 13.52 -0.21
N ARG A 183 2.29 13.28 0.52
CA ARG A 183 2.31 12.66 1.86
C ARG A 183 2.30 11.14 1.76
N GLY A 184 2.23 10.58 0.55
CA GLY A 184 2.09 9.15 0.33
C GLY A 184 0.68 8.63 0.57
N ALA A 185 -0.34 9.49 0.60
CA ALA A 185 -1.73 9.06 0.62
C ALA A 185 -2.13 8.55 -0.77
N LEU A 186 -2.71 7.35 -0.82
CA LEU A 186 -3.07 6.67 -2.05
C LEU A 186 -4.36 7.28 -2.62
N MET A 187 -4.29 7.87 -3.80
CA MET A 187 -5.42 8.52 -4.48
C MET A 187 -6.11 7.59 -5.47
N THR A 188 -5.38 6.60 -6.00
CA THR A 188 -5.88 5.56 -6.90
C THR A 188 -5.12 4.28 -6.66
N VAL A 189 -5.82 3.14 -6.67
CA VAL A 189 -5.27 1.82 -6.38
C VAL A 189 -5.99 0.79 -7.24
N GLU A 190 -5.26 0.10 -8.12
CA GLU A 190 -5.75 -1.04 -8.90
C GLU A 190 -4.87 -2.26 -8.62
N THR A 191 -5.44 -3.32 -8.01
CA THR A 191 -4.67 -4.44 -7.41
C THR A 191 -4.91 -5.79 -8.05
N ASN A 192 -5.53 -5.82 -9.23
CA ASN A 192 -6.03 -7.03 -9.88
C ASN A 192 -5.28 -7.40 -11.17
N TRP A 193 -4.19 -6.69 -11.50
CA TRP A 193 -3.45 -6.96 -12.72
C TRP A 193 -2.53 -8.19 -12.58
N PRO A 194 -2.52 -9.11 -13.55
CA PRO A 194 -1.60 -10.24 -13.53
C PRO A 194 -0.14 -9.79 -13.59
N GLY A 195 0.75 -10.46 -12.85
CA GLY A 195 2.17 -10.11 -12.77
C GLY A 195 2.96 -10.18 -14.07
N SER A 196 2.43 -10.84 -15.12
CA SER A 196 3.06 -10.84 -16.44
C SER A 196 2.84 -9.54 -17.22
N LEU A 197 1.86 -8.72 -16.85
CA LEU A 197 1.60 -7.44 -17.50
C LEU A 197 2.65 -6.41 -17.08
N GLN A 198 3.21 -5.74 -18.09
CA GLN A 198 4.15 -4.65 -17.90
C GLN A 198 3.44 -3.38 -17.41
N ASP A 199 4.16 -2.52 -16.70
CA ASP A 199 3.60 -1.37 -16.00
C ASP A 199 2.89 -0.39 -16.94
N TYR A 200 3.46 -0.10 -18.11
CA TYR A 200 2.76 0.69 -19.13
C TYR A 200 1.44 0.09 -19.60
N ALA A 201 1.36 -1.25 -19.70
CA ALA A 201 0.18 -1.93 -20.20
C ALA A 201 -0.92 -1.93 -19.13
N VAL A 202 -0.51 -2.05 -17.87
CA VAL A 202 -1.37 -1.85 -16.70
C VAL A 202 -1.93 -0.43 -16.70
N LEU A 203 -1.08 0.60 -16.82
CA LEU A 203 -1.54 1.99 -16.87
C LEU A 203 -2.48 2.23 -18.07
N GLN A 204 -2.15 1.74 -19.25
CA GLN A 204 -2.96 1.92 -20.45
C GLN A 204 -4.37 1.35 -20.30
N GLN A 205 -4.53 0.22 -19.61
CA GLN A 205 -5.81 -0.45 -19.39
C GLN A 205 -6.53 0.02 -18.12
N SER A 206 -5.87 0.84 -17.29
CA SER A 206 -6.44 1.35 -16.05
C SER A 206 -7.62 2.31 -16.28
N SER A 207 -8.49 2.38 -15.27
CA SER A 207 -9.58 3.36 -15.22
C SER A 207 -9.06 4.81 -15.15
N LEU A 208 -7.85 4.99 -14.62
CA LEU A 208 -7.15 6.27 -14.53
C LEU A 208 -6.81 6.81 -15.92
N SER A 209 -6.17 6.02 -16.77
CA SER A 209 -5.82 6.40 -18.14
C SER A 209 -7.05 6.88 -18.93
N SER A 210 -8.17 6.15 -18.82
CA SER A 210 -9.43 6.53 -19.48
C SER A 210 -9.96 7.90 -19.03
N GLN A 211 -9.76 8.28 -17.76
CA GLN A 211 -10.19 9.57 -17.21
C GLN A 211 -9.32 10.72 -17.72
N PHE A 212 -7.99 10.52 -17.75
CA PHE A 212 -7.05 11.54 -18.22
C PHE A 212 -7.13 11.76 -19.74
N GLU A 213 -7.30 10.70 -20.52
CA GLU A 213 -7.50 10.79 -21.99
C GLU A 213 -8.82 11.49 -22.35
N ALA A 214 -9.82 11.46 -21.47
CA ALA A 214 -11.06 12.23 -21.64
C ALA A 214 -10.86 13.76 -21.42
N GLY A 215 -9.63 14.19 -21.14
CA GLY A 215 -9.28 15.59 -20.92
C GLY A 215 -9.60 16.11 -19.51
N MET A 216 -9.74 15.21 -18.53
CA MET A 216 -9.76 15.62 -17.12
C MET A 216 -8.39 16.18 -16.72
N HIS A 217 -8.39 17.23 -15.91
CA HIS A 217 -7.18 17.86 -15.35
C HIS A 217 -6.20 18.42 -16.39
N LYS A 218 -6.68 19.30 -17.27
CA LYS A 218 -5.84 20.06 -18.20
C LYS A 218 -4.67 20.75 -17.48
N ASP A 219 -3.54 20.88 -18.17
CA ASP A 219 -2.33 21.55 -17.68
C ASP A 219 -1.87 21.00 -16.32
N SER A 220 -1.99 19.67 -16.17
CA SER A 220 -1.65 18.92 -14.96
C SER A 220 -1.09 17.58 -15.37
N TRP A 221 -0.17 17.04 -14.57
CA TRP A 221 0.53 15.80 -14.92
C TRP A 221 0.63 14.85 -13.74
N LEU A 222 0.56 13.56 -14.05
CA LEU A 222 1.14 12.53 -13.21
C LEU A 222 2.63 12.39 -13.52
N LEU A 223 3.43 11.99 -12.54
CA LEU A 223 4.82 11.58 -12.75
C LEU A 223 4.92 10.06 -12.71
N GLY A 224 5.37 9.45 -13.82
CA GLY A 224 5.76 8.04 -13.88
C GLY A 224 7.27 7.90 -14.04
N ASP A 225 7.79 6.71 -13.78
CA ASP A 225 9.19 6.37 -14.05
C ASP A 225 9.41 5.99 -15.53
N ASN A 226 10.53 5.33 -15.84
CA ASN A 226 10.87 4.88 -17.18
C ASN A 226 10.09 3.63 -17.63
N SER A 227 9.28 3.01 -16.76
CA SER A 227 8.44 1.87 -17.09
C SER A 227 7.17 2.28 -17.86
N PHE A 228 6.90 3.59 -17.99
CA PHE A 228 5.75 4.17 -18.66
C PHE A 228 6.15 4.96 -19.91
N PHE A 229 5.23 5.02 -20.87
CA PHE A 229 5.39 5.89 -22.04
C PHE A 229 4.94 7.31 -21.71
N LEU A 230 5.71 8.31 -22.16
CA LEU A 230 5.33 9.72 -22.08
C LEU A 230 3.95 9.97 -22.72
N ARG A 231 3.12 10.77 -22.05
CA ARG A 231 1.79 11.23 -22.51
C ARG A 231 1.63 12.73 -22.22
N THR A 232 0.65 13.35 -22.85
CA THR A 232 0.29 14.77 -22.59
C THR A 232 -0.06 15.05 -21.12
N TRP A 233 -0.46 14.01 -20.38
CA TRP A 233 -0.81 14.04 -18.96
C TRP A 233 0.14 13.22 -18.05
N LEU A 234 1.17 12.58 -18.60
CA LEU A 234 2.12 11.74 -17.86
C LEU A 234 3.56 12.13 -18.23
N MET A 235 4.29 12.69 -17.27
CA MET A 235 5.69 13.06 -17.44
C MET A 235 6.61 11.96 -16.94
N THR A 236 7.58 11.59 -17.77
CA THR A 236 8.61 10.57 -17.48
C THR A 236 10.01 11.20 -17.53
N PRO A 237 11.02 10.58 -16.88
CA PRO A 237 12.39 11.09 -16.92
C PRO A 237 12.94 11.09 -18.35
N LEU A 238 13.94 11.92 -18.61
CA LEU A 238 14.78 11.80 -19.80
C LEU A 238 15.81 10.69 -19.59
N HIS A 239 15.93 9.80 -20.57
CA HIS A 239 16.94 8.75 -20.51
C HIS A 239 18.36 9.31 -20.62
N ILE A 240 18.57 10.30 -21.50
CA ILE A 240 19.87 10.93 -21.75
C ILE A 240 19.71 12.45 -21.64
N PRO A 241 19.89 13.05 -20.44
CA PRO A 241 19.94 14.50 -20.30
C PRO A 241 21.28 15.04 -20.86
N GLU A 242 21.19 15.99 -21.78
CA GLU A 242 22.32 16.64 -22.44
C GLU A 242 22.51 18.10 -22.01
N THR A 243 21.43 18.79 -21.67
CA THR A 243 21.46 20.21 -21.28
C THR A 243 21.28 20.42 -19.77
N PRO A 244 21.80 21.53 -19.19
CA PRO A 244 21.58 21.83 -17.77
C PRO A 244 20.11 21.86 -17.36
N ALA A 245 19.20 22.28 -18.25
CA ALA A 245 17.77 22.30 -17.99
C ALA A 245 17.21 20.87 -17.87
N GLU A 246 17.63 19.96 -18.74
CA GLU A 246 17.25 18.54 -18.71
C GLU A 246 17.77 17.85 -17.44
N TYR A 247 19.00 18.15 -17.01
CA TYR A 247 19.52 17.64 -15.74
C TYR A 247 18.68 18.12 -14.55
N ARG A 248 18.31 19.41 -14.50
CA ARG A 248 17.47 19.95 -13.42
C ARG A 248 16.06 19.35 -13.45
N TYR A 249 15.48 19.15 -14.64
CA TYR A 249 14.21 18.45 -14.81
C TYR A 249 14.28 17.03 -14.24
N ASN A 250 15.28 16.24 -14.63
CA ASN A 250 15.44 14.88 -14.10
C ASN A 250 15.67 14.86 -12.60
N MET A 251 16.46 15.80 -12.05
CA MET A 251 16.66 15.91 -10.60
C MET A 251 15.34 16.18 -9.86
N ALA A 252 14.54 17.13 -10.36
CA ALA A 252 13.22 17.44 -9.78
C ALA A 252 12.24 16.27 -9.95
N HIS A 253 12.26 15.61 -11.11
CA HIS A 253 11.43 14.44 -11.43
C HIS A 253 11.73 13.30 -10.46
N SER A 254 13.00 12.86 -10.37
CA SER A 254 13.40 11.75 -9.50
C SER A 254 13.15 12.07 -8.01
N ALA A 255 13.39 13.30 -7.57
CA ALA A 255 13.10 13.70 -6.19
C ALA A 255 11.60 13.62 -5.88
N THR A 256 10.76 14.07 -6.80
CA THR A 256 9.29 14.01 -6.66
C THR A 256 8.78 12.57 -6.75
N HIS A 257 9.24 11.81 -7.74
CA HIS A 257 8.86 10.42 -7.95
C HIS A 257 9.23 9.53 -6.76
N SER A 258 10.36 9.80 -6.08
CA SER A 258 10.79 9.05 -4.88
C SER A 258 9.73 8.94 -3.77
N VAL A 259 8.72 9.80 -3.74
CA VAL A 259 7.60 9.72 -2.79
C VAL A 259 6.86 8.38 -2.91
N ILE A 260 6.60 7.88 -4.11
CA ILE A 260 5.85 6.62 -4.28
C ILE A 260 6.67 5.41 -3.85
N GLU A 261 7.96 5.37 -4.18
CA GLU A 261 8.85 4.30 -3.71
C GLU A 261 8.89 4.22 -2.18
N LYS A 262 8.99 5.38 -1.52
CA LYS A 262 8.98 5.42 -0.06
C LYS A 262 7.61 5.03 0.50
N THR A 263 6.53 5.35 -0.21
CA THR A 263 5.16 4.92 0.13
C THR A 263 5.04 3.40 0.05
N PHE A 264 5.51 2.77 -1.02
CA PHE A 264 5.57 1.30 -1.15
C PHE A 264 6.39 0.64 -0.05
N ARG A 265 7.58 1.20 0.25
CA ARG A 265 8.40 0.74 1.37
C ARG A 265 7.66 0.80 2.70
N THR A 266 6.86 1.83 2.92
CA THR A 266 6.06 1.98 4.15
C THR A 266 4.84 1.07 4.16
N LEU A 267 4.24 0.82 3.02
CA LEU A 267 3.12 -0.10 2.89
C LEU A 267 3.57 -1.53 3.23
N CYS A 268 4.67 -2.02 2.63
CA CYS A 268 5.26 -3.33 2.95
C CYS A 268 5.87 -3.35 4.36
N SER A 269 6.53 -2.24 4.74
CA SER A 269 6.67 -1.65 6.08
C SER A 269 5.73 -2.18 7.17
N ARG A 270 4.51 -1.67 7.04
CA ARG A 270 3.42 -1.80 7.99
C ARG A 270 2.68 -3.12 7.81
N PHE A 271 2.52 -3.57 6.56
CA PHE A 271 1.75 -4.76 6.21
C PHE A 271 2.66 -5.83 5.62
N ARG A 272 3.28 -6.61 6.52
CA ARG A 272 4.21 -7.68 6.16
C ARG A 272 3.62 -8.79 5.32
N CYS A 273 2.29 -8.90 5.25
CA CYS A 273 1.65 -9.81 4.30
C CYS A 273 1.89 -9.44 2.82
N LEU A 274 2.29 -8.19 2.54
CA LEU A 274 2.62 -7.70 1.20
C LEU A 274 4.11 -7.82 0.85
N ASP A 275 4.95 -8.04 1.87
CA ASP A 275 6.41 -8.10 1.73
C ASP A 275 6.84 -9.48 1.23
N GLY A 276 7.27 -9.54 -0.04
CA GLY A 276 7.71 -10.76 -0.69
C GLY A 276 8.87 -11.49 0.01
N SER A 277 9.68 -10.77 0.82
CA SER A 277 10.78 -11.38 1.59
C SER A 277 10.28 -12.31 2.71
N LYS A 278 9.03 -12.15 3.14
CA LYS A 278 8.37 -13.01 4.14
C LYS A 278 7.55 -14.14 3.53
N GLY A 279 7.53 -14.23 2.20
CA GLY A 279 6.79 -15.23 1.44
C GLY A 279 5.72 -14.60 0.55
N ALA A 280 4.85 -15.45 0.02
CA ALA A 280 3.76 -15.05 -0.86
C ALA A 280 2.39 -15.19 -0.18
N LEU A 281 1.42 -14.36 -0.57
CA LEU A 281 0.04 -14.50 -0.15
C LEU A 281 -0.51 -15.86 -0.60
N GLN A 282 -0.91 -16.70 0.36
CA GLN A 282 -1.40 -18.06 0.12
C GLN A 282 -2.89 -18.09 -0.27
N TYR A 283 -3.31 -17.18 -1.15
CA TYR A 283 -4.69 -16.96 -1.56
C TYR A 283 -4.84 -16.95 -3.08
N SER A 284 -6.08 -17.09 -3.55
CA SER A 284 -6.40 -16.84 -4.96
C SER A 284 -6.05 -15.39 -5.34
N PRO A 285 -5.77 -15.10 -6.62
CA PRO A 285 -5.50 -13.74 -7.09
C PRO A 285 -6.56 -12.74 -6.64
N GLU A 286 -7.84 -13.09 -6.78
CA GLU A 286 -8.97 -12.25 -6.35
C GLU A 286 -8.91 -11.91 -4.86
N LYS A 287 -8.68 -12.91 -4.00
CA LYS A 287 -8.61 -12.67 -2.55
C LYS A 287 -7.33 -11.92 -2.15
N SER A 288 -6.22 -12.17 -2.82
CA SER A 288 -4.98 -11.40 -2.65
C SER A 288 -5.19 -9.94 -3.03
N SER A 289 -5.84 -9.66 -4.16
CA SER A 289 -6.21 -8.31 -4.61
C SER A 289 -7.02 -7.56 -3.56
N HIS A 290 -8.02 -8.21 -2.94
CA HIS A 290 -8.80 -7.61 -1.84
C HIS A 290 -7.95 -7.36 -0.58
N ILE A 291 -7.04 -8.27 -0.22
CA ILE A 291 -6.13 -8.05 0.92
C ILE A 291 -5.22 -6.85 0.66
N ILE A 292 -4.65 -6.72 -0.54
CA ILE A 292 -3.81 -5.58 -0.93
C ILE A 292 -4.60 -4.28 -0.84
N LEU A 293 -5.81 -4.25 -1.39
CA LEU A 293 -6.69 -3.08 -1.32
C LEU A 293 -7.06 -2.71 0.12
N ALA A 294 -7.39 -3.70 0.97
CA ALA A 294 -7.67 -3.46 2.39
C ALA A 294 -6.46 -2.86 3.13
N CYS A 295 -5.23 -3.31 2.81
CA CYS A 295 -4.01 -2.70 3.36
C CYS A 295 -3.82 -1.26 2.88
N CYS A 296 -4.14 -0.97 1.61
CA CYS A 296 -4.11 0.40 1.08
C CYS A 296 -5.13 1.32 1.78
N VAL A 297 -6.33 0.82 2.07
CA VAL A 297 -7.34 1.54 2.85
C VAL A 297 -6.83 1.82 4.26
N LEU A 298 -6.30 0.80 4.95
CA LEU A 298 -5.72 0.97 6.28
C LEU A 298 -4.54 1.94 6.28
N HIS A 299 -3.72 1.96 5.23
CA HIS A 299 -2.63 2.91 5.06
C HIS A 299 -3.16 4.35 5.07
N ASN A 300 -4.15 4.67 4.24
CA ASN A 300 -4.71 6.02 4.19
C ASN A 300 -5.40 6.43 5.51
N ILE A 301 -6.19 5.53 6.12
CA ILE A 301 -6.79 5.79 7.44
C ILE A 301 -5.69 6.09 8.48
N SER A 302 -4.55 5.39 8.40
CA SER A 302 -3.40 5.64 9.28
C SER A 302 -2.85 7.05 9.12
N LEU A 303 -2.77 7.56 7.88
CA LEU A 303 -2.31 8.94 7.62
C LEU A 303 -3.27 9.98 8.16
N GLU A 304 -4.57 9.77 7.99
CA GLU A 304 -5.60 10.66 8.55
C GLU A 304 -5.52 10.76 10.08
N HIS A 305 -5.03 9.71 10.74
CA HIS A 305 -4.82 9.65 12.19
C HIS A 305 -3.40 10.11 12.62
N GLY A 306 -2.62 10.70 11.71
CA GLY A 306 -1.29 11.23 12.01
C GLY A 306 -0.23 10.15 12.26
N MET A 307 -0.45 8.90 11.81
CA MET A 307 0.58 7.87 11.87
C MET A 307 1.54 8.04 10.68
N ASP A 308 2.64 8.73 10.95
CA ASP A 308 3.66 9.10 9.96
C ASP A 308 4.10 7.93 9.07
N VAL A 309 4.25 8.24 7.78
CA VAL A 309 4.79 7.32 6.78
C VAL A 309 6.27 7.01 7.07
N TRP A 310 7.00 7.99 7.60
CA TRP A 310 8.47 7.99 7.64
C TRP A 310 9.07 7.56 8.98
N SER A 311 8.26 7.17 9.96
CA SER A 311 8.69 6.95 11.35
C SER A 311 9.30 5.56 11.63
N SER A 312 9.29 4.65 10.65
CA SER A 312 9.87 3.31 10.84
C SER A 312 11.37 3.31 10.53
N PRO A 313 12.26 2.86 11.43
CA PRO A 313 13.70 2.84 11.20
C PRO A 313 14.01 1.99 9.97
N MET A 314 14.76 2.56 9.02
CA MET A 314 15.18 1.88 7.80
C MET A 314 16.00 0.63 8.15
N THR A 315 15.39 -0.55 8.09
CA THR A 315 16.13 -1.81 8.26
C THR A 315 16.52 -2.37 6.89
N GLY A 316 17.80 -2.23 6.57
CA GLY A 316 18.46 -2.96 5.49
C GLY A 316 18.77 -2.11 4.25
N PRO A 317 19.89 -2.39 3.55
CA PRO A 317 20.08 -1.89 2.20
C PRO A 317 18.92 -2.39 1.34
N MET A 318 18.41 -1.51 0.48
CA MET A 318 17.55 -1.91 -0.62
C MET A 318 18.25 -3.05 -1.36
N GLU A 319 17.59 -4.19 -1.58
CA GLU A 319 17.80 -4.85 -2.86
C GLU A 319 17.36 -3.81 -3.88
N GLN A 320 18.33 -3.08 -4.43
CA GLN A 320 18.09 -2.38 -5.68
C GLN A 320 17.46 -3.44 -6.58
N PRO A 321 16.27 -3.18 -7.17
CA PRO A 321 15.88 -4.00 -8.30
C PRO A 321 17.12 -4.03 -9.22
N PRO A 322 17.58 -5.21 -9.65
CA PRO A 322 18.70 -5.27 -10.59
C PRO A 322 18.38 -4.26 -11.68
N GLU A 323 19.34 -3.41 -12.07
CA GLU A 323 19.18 -2.40 -13.12
C GLU A 323 18.42 -3.07 -14.28
N GLU A 324 17.11 -2.84 -14.34
CA GLU A 324 16.29 -3.48 -15.36
C GLU A 324 16.62 -2.68 -16.60
N GLU A 325 17.21 -3.34 -17.60
CA GLU A 325 17.25 -2.82 -18.97
C GLU A 325 15.80 -2.72 -19.43
N TYR A 326 15.13 -1.62 -19.07
CA TYR A 326 13.90 -1.23 -19.73
C TYR A 326 14.28 -1.01 -21.19
N GLU A 327 13.82 -1.88 -22.09
CA GLU A 327 13.87 -1.59 -23.51
C GLU A 327 13.32 -0.19 -23.72
N HIS A 328 14.09 0.64 -24.41
CA HIS A 328 13.83 2.04 -24.61
C HIS A 328 12.39 2.31 -25.03
N MET A 329 11.59 2.83 -24.09
CA MET A 329 10.22 3.18 -24.33
C MET A 329 10.13 4.63 -24.82
N GLU A 330 10.64 4.86 -26.03
CA GLU A 330 10.46 6.15 -26.70
C GLU A 330 8.99 6.30 -27.11
N SER A 331 8.27 7.22 -26.47
CA SER A 331 6.92 7.57 -26.90
C SER A 331 7.00 8.29 -28.25
N LEU A 332 6.23 7.83 -29.23
CA LEU A 332 6.06 8.52 -30.53
C LEU A 332 5.08 9.70 -30.45
N ASP A 333 4.61 10.05 -29.24
CA ASP A 333 3.69 11.17 -29.01
C ASP A 333 4.44 12.51 -29.07
N LEU A 334 4.47 13.08 -30.28
CA LEU A 334 5.11 14.37 -30.57
C LEU A 334 4.53 15.53 -29.75
N GLU A 335 3.24 15.45 -29.38
CA GLU A 335 2.61 16.50 -28.57
C GLU A 335 3.08 16.40 -27.11
N ALA A 336 3.13 15.18 -26.56
CA ALA A 336 3.65 14.96 -25.22
C ALA A 336 5.13 15.38 -25.10
N ASP A 337 5.95 15.07 -26.10
CA ASP A 337 7.35 15.50 -26.11
C ASP A 337 7.47 17.02 -26.17
N ARG A 338 6.67 17.69 -27.02
CA ARG A 338 6.61 19.15 -27.09
C ARG A 338 6.26 19.77 -25.73
N ILE A 339 5.26 19.23 -25.05
CA ILE A 339 4.83 19.70 -23.72
C ILE A 339 5.99 19.57 -22.71
N ARG A 340 6.66 18.41 -22.67
CA ARG A 340 7.80 18.20 -21.78
C ARG A 340 8.96 19.16 -22.10
N GLN A 341 9.27 19.37 -23.38
CA GLN A 341 10.30 20.31 -23.82
C GLN A 341 9.97 21.76 -23.40
N GLU A 342 8.71 22.18 -23.58
CA GLU A 342 8.26 23.50 -23.13
C GLU A 342 8.37 23.65 -21.61
N LEU A 343 7.98 22.63 -20.84
CA LEU A 343 8.13 22.58 -19.39
C LEU A 343 9.60 22.80 -18.96
N MET A 344 10.54 22.14 -19.64
CA MET A 344 11.97 22.26 -19.38
C MET A 344 12.51 23.66 -19.68
N LEU A 345 12.13 24.22 -20.83
CA LEU A 345 12.54 25.55 -21.24
C LEU A 345 12.00 26.64 -20.32
N THR A 346 10.76 26.50 -19.85
CA THR A 346 10.08 27.53 -19.05
C THR A 346 10.43 27.48 -17.56
N HIS A 347 10.63 26.29 -16.99
CA HIS A 347 10.78 26.13 -15.54
C HIS A 347 12.16 25.66 -15.08
N PHE A 348 12.98 25.09 -15.97
CA PHE A 348 14.26 24.47 -15.59
C PHE A 348 15.49 25.11 -16.27
N SER A 349 15.31 26.09 -17.16
CA SER A 349 16.41 26.80 -17.84
C SER A 349 17.27 27.67 -16.92
#